data_AF-W4LIK8-F1
#
_entry.id   AF-W4LIK8-F1
#
_cell.length_a   1.000
_cell.length_b   1.000
_cell.length_c   1.000
_cell.angle_alpha   90.00
_cell.angle_beta   90.00
_cell.angle_gamma   90.00
#
_symmetry.space_group_name_H-M   'P 1'
#
loop_
_entity.id
_entity.type
_entity.pdbx_description
1 polymer ?
#
loop_
_entity_poly.entity_id
_entity_poly.type
_entity_poly.pdbx_seq_one_letter_code
_entity_poly.pdbx_strand_id
1 'polypeptide(L)'
;MVEKQESLESPQEPAYGDGIAQHAPDVMRLALHIPGPNYAQLVEPFGGYGERVEDPTKLKQALQNALDALQAGRLALVDVVLDQ
;
A
#
# COMPACT_ATOMS: atom_id res chain seq x y z
N MET A 1 3.32 -10.07 -53.41
CA MET A 1 3.00 -8.64 -53.22
C MET A 1 2.21 -8.57 -51.92
N VAL A 2 2.93 -8.60 -50.79
CA VAL A 2 3.22 -7.45 -49.90
C VAL A 2 1.95 -6.96 -49.20
N GLU A 3 1.82 -7.30 -47.93
CA GLU A 3 1.63 -6.28 -46.89
C GLU A 3 2.23 -6.79 -45.58
N LYS A 4 3.27 -6.09 -45.14
CA LYS A 4 4.04 -6.37 -43.94
C LYS A 4 3.30 -5.65 -42.82
N GLN A 5 2.62 -6.37 -41.93
CA GLN A 5 1.98 -5.75 -40.77
C GLN A 5 3.08 -5.25 -39.83
N GLU A 6 3.17 -3.93 -39.73
CA GLU A 6 4.11 -3.19 -38.92
C GLU A 6 3.78 -3.40 -37.44
N SER A 7 4.76 -3.94 -36.70
CA SER A 7 4.71 -4.12 -35.25
C SER A 7 4.65 -2.76 -34.58
N LEU A 8 3.46 -2.38 -34.10
CA LEU A 8 3.31 -1.22 -33.21
C LEU A 8 3.74 -1.64 -31.80
N GLU A 9 5.05 -1.65 -31.53
CA GLU A 9 5.54 -1.62 -30.16
C GLU A 9 5.12 -0.30 -29.53
N SER A 10 4.12 -0.39 -28.64
CA SER A 10 3.64 0.74 -27.86
C SER A 10 4.78 1.21 -26.93
N PRO A 11 4.97 2.52 -26.72
CA PRO A 11 6.00 3.03 -25.82
C PRO A 11 5.84 2.37 -24.44
N GLN A 12 6.85 1.61 -24.01
CA GLN A 12 6.91 1.10 -22.65
C GLN A 12 7.29 2.30 -21.78
N GLU A 13 6.30 3.03 -21.27
CA GLU A 13 6.56 4.03 -20.24
C GLU A 13 7.27 3.37 -19.04
N PRO A 14 8.25 4.06 -18.42
CA PRO A 14 9.04 3.50 -17.34
C PRO A 14 8.11 3.10 -16.19
N ALA A 15 7.85 1.80 -16.07
CA ALA A 15 6.74 1.25 -15.28
C ALA A 15 6.78 1.57 -13.77
N TYR A 16 7.90 2.09 -13.26
CA TYR A 16 8.07 2.36 -11.82
C TYR A 16 9.03 3.54 -11.58
N GLY A 17 8.57 4.76 -11.81
CA GLY A 17 9.25 5.98 -11.34
C GLY A 17 8.29 7.17 -11.32
N ASP A 18 8.42 8.07 -10.36
CA ASP A 18 7.63 9.32 -10.25
C ASP A 18 6.17 9.20 -9.75
N GLY A 19 5.85 8.13 -9.03
CA GLY A 19 4.53 8.03 -8.35
C GLY A 19 3.34 7.94 -9.31
N ILE A 20 3.57 7.51 -10.56
CA ILE A 20 2.55 7.43 -11.63
C ILE A 20 1.30 6.66 -11.21
N ALA A 21 1.40 5.72 -10.26
CA ALA A 21 0.23 5.04 -9.68
C ALA A 21 -0.77 5.99 -9.00
N GLN A 22 -0.35 7.15 -8.50
CA GLN A 22 -1.23 8.18 -7.93
C GLN A 22 -1.95 9.01 -9.00
N HIS A 23 -1.39 9.06 -10.21
CA HIS A 23 -1.83 9.94 -11.30
C HIS A 23 -2.36 9.17 -12.52
N ALA A 24 -2.24 7.85 -12.52
CA ALA A 24 -2.69 7.01 -13.62
C ALA A 24 -4.21 7.11 -13.75
N PRO A 25 -4.74 7.48 -14.93
CA PRO A 25 -6.16 7.41 -15.18
C PRO A 25 -6.65 5.96 -15.06
N ASP A 26 -7.94 5.80 -14.78
CA ASP A 26 -8.67 4.56 -14.46
C ASP A 26 -8.36 3.31 -15.31
N VAL A 27 -7.65 3.45 -16.42
CA VAL A 27 -7.28 2.37 -17.33
C VAL A 27 -6.18 1.46 -16.74
N MET A 28 -5.29 1.99 -15.88
CA MET A 28 -4.36 1.16 -15.08
C MET A 28 -5.04 0.56 -13.84
N ARG A 29 -6.30 0.94 -13.61
CA ARG A 29 -7.24 0.45 -12.58
C ARG A 29 -8.12 -0.70 -13.10
N LEU A 30 -7.78 -1.29 -14.25
CA LEU A 30 -8.34 -2.53 -14.78
C LEU A 30 -7.46 -3.68 -14.25
N ALA A 31 -7.74 -4.39 -13.15
CA ALA A 31 -9.02 -4.77 -12.61
C ALA A 31 -8.94 -4.96 -11.08
N LEU A 32 -10.02 -4.58 -10.41
CA LEU A 32 -10.28 -4.60 -8.95
C LEU A 32 -9.72 -3.38 -8.22
N HIS A 33 -10.62 -2.62 -7.60
CA HIS A 33 -10.27 -1.84 -6.41
C HIS A 33 -9.78 -2.86 -5.38
N ILE A 34 -8.46 -3.05 -5.32
CA ILE A 34 -7.84 -3.89 -4.30
C ILE A 34 -7.83 -3.02 -3.04
N PRO A 35 -8.64 -3.33 -2.01
CA PRO A 35 -8.49 -2.65 -0.74
C PRO A 35 -7.04 -2.83 -0.30
N GLY A 36 -6.40 -1.73 0.13
CA GLY A 36 -5.02 -1.77 0.61
C GLY A 36 -4.89 -2.90 1.65
N PRO A 37 -3.82 -3.72 1.57
CA PRO A 37 -3.66 -4.84 2.48
C PRO A 37 -3.62 -4.34 3.94
N ASN A 38 -4.04 -5.18 4.87
CA ASN A 38 -3.89 -4.87 6.29
C ASN A 38 -2.42 -4.97 6.68
N TYR A 39 -1.70 -3.86 6.63
CA TYR A 39 -0.26 -3.83 6.89
C TYR A 39 0.06 -4.22 8.35
N ALA A 40 -0.89 -4.05 9.27
CA ALA A 40 -0.74 -4.47 10.66
C ALA A 40 -0.48 -5.98 10.79
N GLN A 41 -0.92 -6.82 9.84
CA GLN A 41 -0.69 -8.27 9.87
C GLN A 41 0.74 -8.66 9.49
N LEU A 42 1.51 -7.77 8.84
CA LEU A 42 2.87 -8.08 8.38
C LEU A 42 3.85 -8.38 9.52
N VAL A 43 3.53 -7.93 10.74
CA VAL A 43 4.39 -8.11 11.91
C VAL A 43 4.21 -9.46 12.62
N GLU A 44 3.16 -10.21 12.30
CA GLU A 44 2.84 -11.49 12.97
C GLU A 44 3.99 -12.51 12.92
N PRO A 45 4.65 -12.77 11.76
CA PRO A 45 5.75 -13.74 11.69
C PRO A 45 6.97 -13.36 12.53
N PHE A 46 7.08 -12.08 12.91
CA PHE A 46 8.21 -11.53 13.66
C PHE A 46 7.88 -11.38 15.16
N GLY A 47 6.70 -11.83 15.60
CA GLY A 47 6.24 -11.63 16.98
C GLY A 47 6.02 -10.16 17.35
N GLY A 48 5.83 -9.31 16.33
CA GLY A 48 5.59 -7.88 16.52
C GLY A 48 4.16 -7.55 16.92
N TYR A 49 3.93 -6.27 17.14
CA TYR A 49 2.64 -5.66 17.43
C TYR A 49 2.15 -4.88 16.21
N GLY A 50 0.93 -5.19 15.75
CA GLY A 50 0.30 -4.51 14.63
C GLY A 50 -1.06 -3.96 15.04
N GLU A 51 -1.33 -2.69 14.76
CA GLU A 51 -2.65 -2.08 14.96
C GLU A 51 -3.06 -1.30 13.71
N ARG A 52 -4.26 -1.56 13.18
CA ARG A 52 -4.86 -0.78 12.11
C ARG A 52 -5.82 0.25 12.69
N VAL A 53 -5.68 1.51 12.28
CA VAL A 53 -6.45 2.65 12.76
C VAL A 53 -7.28 3.21 11.61
N GLU A 54 -8.59 2.99 11.68
CA GLU A 54 -9.57 3.53 10.73
C GLU A 54 -10.36 4.71 11.32
N ASP A 55 -10.36 4.83 12.65
CA ASP A 55 -11.03 5.91 13.38
C ASP A 55 -9.96 6.85 13.97
N PRO A 56 -9.91 8.13 13.55
CA PRO A 56 -8.90 9.07 14.01
C PRO A 56 -8.95 9.32 15.54
N THR A 57 -10.10 9.10 16.18
CA THR A 57 -10.21 9.24 17.65
C THR A 57 -9.42 8.17 18.41
N LYS A 58 -9.14 7.04 17.77
CA LYS A 58 -8.36 5.93 18.33
C LYS A 58 -6.85 6.09 18.14
N LEU A 59 -6.42 6.98 17.25
CA LEU A 59 -5.01 7.14 16.88
C LEU A 59 -4.11 7.37 18.10
N LYS A 60 -4.53 8.21 19.03
CA LYS A 60 -3.74 8.48 20.24
C LYS A 60 -3.53 7.23 21.08
N GLN A 61 -4.57 6.40 21.23
CA GLN A 61 -4.47 5.16 21.99
C GLN A 61 -3.60 4.13 21.24
N ALA A 62 -3.75 4.03 19.92
CA ALA A 62 -2.95 3.14 19.08
C ALA A 62 -1.45 3.43 19.19
N LEU A 63 -1.09 4.72 19.18
CA LEU A 63 0.29 5.15 19.39
C LEU A 63 0.81 4.80 20.79
N GLN A 64 -0.03 4.92 21.83
CA GLN A 64 0.36 4.49 23.17
C GLN A 64 0.61 2.98 23.23
N ASN A 65 -0.27 2.17 22.65
CA ASN A 65 -0.10 0.72 22.61
C ASN A 65 1.17 0.31 21.86
N ALA A 66 1.47 0.99 20.74
CA ALA A 66 2.68 0.77 19.96
C ALA A 66 3.94 1.12 20.76
N LEU A 67 3.93 2.22 21.51
CA LEU A 67 5.03 2.58 22.42
C LEU A 67 5.23 1.54 23.54
N ASP A 68 4.15 1.03 24.12
CA ASP A 68 4.22 -0.02 25.14
C ASP A 68 4.80 -1.33 24.56
N ALA A 69 4.45 -1.67 23.31
CA ALA A 69 5.02 -2.81 22.60
C ALA A 69 6.52 -2.65 22.34
N LEU A 70 6.96 -1.44 21.95
CA LEU A 70 8.38 -1.12 21.78
C LEU A 70 9.16 -1.23 23.10
N GLN A 71 8.59 -0.74 24.21
CA GLN A 71 9.19 -0.88 25.54
C GLN A 71 9.32 -2.34 25.98
N ALA A 72 8.40 -3.20 25.54
CA ALA A 72 8.47 -4.65 25.71
C ALA A 72 9.44 -5.35 24.73
N GLY A 73 10.16 -4.60 23.88
CA GLY A 73 11.13 -5.14 22.94
C GLY A 73 10.52 -5.74 21.67
N ARG A 74 9.27 -5.42 21.34
CA ARG A 74 8.59 -5.90 20.12
C ARG A 74 8.57 -4.81 19.04
N LEU A 75 8.81 -5.19 17.79
CA LEU A 75 8.52 -4.35 16.62
C LEU A 75 7.06 -3.89 16.70
N ALA A 76 6.77 -2.61 16.45
CA ALA A 76 5.41 -2.08 16.38
C ALA A 76 5.14 -1.45 15.01
N LEU A 77 3.99 -1.77 14.40
CA LEU A 77 3.50 -1.19 13.15
C LEU A 77 2.08 -0.66 13.37
N VAL A 78 1.88 0.63 13.07
CA VAL A 78 0.57 1.27 13.10
C VAL A 78 0.15 1.61 11.67
N ASP A 79 -0.89 0.93 11.18
CA ASP A 79 -1.45 1.09 9.84
C ASP A 79 -2.61 2.12 9.90
N VAL A 80 -2.34 3.37 9.51
CA VAL A 80 -3.32 4.46 9.58
C VAL A 80 -3.99 4.66 8.23
N VAL A 81 -5.30 4.49 8.21
CA VAL A 81 -6.11 4.73 7.02
C VAL A 81 -6.49 6.21 6.97
N LEU A 82 -6.26 6.84 5.81
CA LEU A 82 -6.60 8.23 5.55
C LEU A 82 -7.80 8.33 4.63
N ASP A 83 -8.64 9.33 4.87
CA ASP A 83 -9.70 9.71 3.93
C ASP A 83 -9.09 10.16 2.59
N GLN A 84 -9.81 9.93 1.49
CA GLN A 84 -9.41 10.26 0.12
C GLN A 84 -9.92 11.64 -0.31
#